data_AF-A0A7C4CKY5-F1
#
_entry.id   AF-A0A7C4CKY5-F1
#
_cell.length_a   1.000
_cell.length_b   1.000
_cell.length_c   1.000
_cell.angle_alpha   90.00
_cell.angle_beta   90.00
_cell.angle_gamma   90.00
#
_symmetry.space_group_name_H-M   'P 1'
#
loop_
_entity.id
_entity.type
_entity.pdbx_description
1 polymer ?
#
loop_
_entity_poly.entity_id
_entity_poly.type
_entity_poly.pdbx_seq_one_letter_code
_entity_poly.pdbx_strand_id
1 'polypeptide(L)'
;MAVAIKPSIEVGLRILGIAVIVYLLIYAYPRFGSSLMEMPNYTLVEEFKGGGAVGYRYAYVGAWMIILSQIYVFSKYIVKGFKARIKLARLLDMHCILNITGFTLLLIHAGFPYAFRYWEPFTRLNIFGGLEGLIGIRGLLTWLLISAFISGILSRHGVSLRLKRVSNKIHFYTVLLTYVSASIHILLSLTFPETR
;
A
#
# COMPACT_ATOMS: atom_id res chain seq x y z
N MET A 1 -13.14 7.28 -25.36
CA MET A 1 -14.21 7.77 -24.47
C MET A 1 -14.05 7.06 -23.13
N ALA A 2 -13.67 7.75 -22.05
CA ALA A 2 -13.49 7.10 -20.75
C ALA A 2 -14.85 6.93 -20.06
N VAL A 3 -15.28 5.68 -19.81
CA VAL A 3 -16.52 5.38 -19.09
C VAL A 3 -16.39 5.90 -17.65
N ALA A 4 -17.31 6.77 -17.23
CA ALA A 4 -17.34 7.24 -15.85
C ALA A 4 -17.80 6.10 -14.93
N ILE A 5 -16.92 5.66 -14.03
CA ILE A 5 -17.24 4.64 -13.03
C ILE A 5 -18.22 5.24 -12.03
N LYS A 6 -19.30 4.52 -11.70
CA LYS A 6 -20.28 4.98 -10.70
C LYS A 6 -19.61 5.02 -9.32
N PRO A 7 -19.85 6.04 -8.47
CA PRO A 7 -19.25 6.14 -7.15
C PRO A 7 -19.46 4.91 -6.25
N SER A 8 -20.57 4.18 -6.41
CA SER A 8 -20.84 2.93 -5.69
C SER A 8 -19.87 1.80 -6.07
N ILE A 9 -19.50 1.72 -7.36
CA ILE A 9 -18.55 0.72 -7.86
C ILE A 9 -17.15 1.01 -7.31
N GLU A 10 -16.75 2.29 -7.29
CA GLU A 10 -15.46 2.70 -6.72
C GLU A 10 -15.30 2.28 -5.26
N VAL A 11 -16.35 2.49 -4.45
CA VAL A 11 -16.36 2.07 -3.04
C VAL A 11 -16.33 0.55 -2.93
N GLY A 12 -17.13 -0.16 -3.73
CA GLY A 12 -17.14 -1.62 -3.75
C GLY A 12 -15.77 -2.23 -4.06
N LEU A 13 -15.07 -1.71 -5.08
CA LEU A 13 -13.72 -2.16 -5.44
C LEU A 13 -12.70 -1.90 -4.32
N ARG A 14 -12.81 -0.77 -3.63
CA ARG A 14 -11.95 -0.47 -2.47
C ARG A 14 -12.20 -1.42 -1.31
N ILE A 15 -13.47 -1.67 -0.98
CA ILE A 15 -13.84 -2.62 0.09
C ILE A 15 -13.29 -4.00 -0.24
N LEU A 16 -13.51 -4.48 -1.47
CA LEU A 16 -12.99 -5.78 -1.91
C LEU A 16 -11.47 -5.86 -1.79
N GLY A 17 -10.74 -4.87 -2.32
CA GLY A 17 -9.28 -4.84 -2.25
C GLY A 17 -8.76 -4.86 -0.81
N ILE A 18 -9.35 -4.05 0.08
CA ILE A 18 -8.99 -4.01 1.49
C ILE A 18 -9.31 -5.34 2.18
N ALA A 19 -10.48 -5.93 1.91
CA ALA A 19 -10.88 -7.21 2.50
C ALA A 19 -9.90 -8.34 2.12
N VAL A 20 -9.47 -8.39 0.86
CA VAL A 20 -8.47 -9.36 0.39
C VAL A 20 -7.14 -9.16 1.12
N ILE A 21 -6.64 -7.92 1.22
CA ILE A 21 -5.38 -7.64 1.92
C ILE A 21 -5.49 -7.98 3.40
N VAL A 22 -6.58 -7.62 4.07
CA VAL A 22 -6.83 -7.95 5.48
C VAL A 22 -6.82 -9.46 5.69
N TYR A 23 -7.53 -10.22 4.84
CA TYR A 23 -7.52 -11.68 4.90
C TYR A 23 -6.10 -12.24 4.76
N LEU A 24 -5.32 -11.76 3.79
CA LEU A 24 -3.95 -12.19 3.57
C LEU A 24 -3.02 -11.82 4.74
N LEU A 25 -3.19 -10.64 5.36
CA LEU A 25 -2.41 -10.23 6.52
C LEU A 25 -2.74 -11.09 7.75
N ILE A 26 -4.02 -11.40 7.98
CA ILE A 26 -4.44 -12.32 9.05
C ILE A 26 -3.78 -13.69 8.83
N TYR A 27 -3.81 -14.21 7.60
CA TYR A 27 -3.16 -15.47 7.26
C TYR A 27 -1.63 -15.39 7.45
N ALA A 28 -1.02 -14.23 7.20
CA ALA A 28 0.40 -13.98 7.42
C ALA A 28 0.79 -13.79 8.90
N TYR A 29 -0.18 -13.68 9.81
CA TYR A 29 0.08 -13.35 11.22
C TYR A 29 1.02 -14.33 11.95
N PRO A 30 0.92 -15.67 11.81
CA PRO A 30 1.84 -16.57 12.49
C PRO A 30 3.31 -16.26 12.19
N ARG A 31 3.60 -15.90 10.94
CA ARG A 31 4.94 -15.49 10.51
C ARG A 31 5.37 -14.16 11.09
N PHE A 32 4.44 -13.20 11.21
CA PHE A 32 4.70 -11.97 11.93
C PHE A 32 5.04 -12.25 13.39
N GLY A 33 4.29 -13.15 14.05
CA GLY A 33 4.60 -13.64 15.39
C GLY A 33 6.03 -14.18 15.49
N SER A 34 6.43 -15.07 14.59
CA SER A 34 7.81 -15.59 14.54
C SER A 34 8.84 -14.48 14.35
N SER A 35 8.58 -13.53 13.45
CA SER A 35 9.49 -12.41 13.20
C SER A 35 9.70 -11.50 14.41
N LEU A 36 8.74 -11.44 15.36
CA LEU A 36 8.90 -10.67 16.59
C LEU A 36 9.84 -11.34 17.60
N MET A 37 9.94 -12.66 17.54
CA MET A 37 10.80 -13.47 18.43
C MET A 37 12.24 -13.56 17.93
N GLU A 38 12.47 -13.33 16.64
CA GLU A 38 13.80 -13.31 16.03
C GLU A 38 14.61 -12.11 16.53
N MET A 39 15.87 -12.32 16.95
CA MET A 39 16.76 -11.21 17.32
C MET A 39 17.32 -10.58 16.04
N PRO A 40 16.95 -9.32 15.70
CA PRO A 40 17.44 -8.69 14.49
C PRO A 40 18.88 -8.24 14.64
N ASN A 41 19.67 -8.38 13.59
CA ASN A 41 20.98 -7.75 13.51
C ASN A 41 20.87 -6.36 12.87
N TYR A 42 20.69 -5.33 13.70
CA TYR A 42 20.56 -3.95 13.24
C TYR A 42 21.80 -3.37 12.54
N THR A 43 22.94 -4.06 12.59
CA THR A 43 24.15 -3.62 11.87
C THR A 43 24.12 -3.98 10.39
N LEU A 44 23.23 -4.88 9.97
CA LEU A 44 23.10 -5.32 8.58
C LEU A 44 21.98 -4.55 7.88
N VAL A 45 22.32 -3.89 6.77
CA VAL A 45 21.34 -3.16 5.94
C VAL A 45 20.31 -4.13 5.35
N GLU A 46 20.71 -5.38 5.12
CA GLU A 46 19.89 -6.48 4.64
C GLU A 46 18.69 -6.77 5.56
N GLU A 47 18.80 -6.50 6.87
CA GLU A 47 17.68 -6.70 7.79
C GLU A 47 16.52 -5.74 7.57
N PHE A 48 16.82 -4.57 7.00
CA PHE A 48 15.81 -3.59 6.63
C PHE A 48 15.23 -3.85 5.25
N LYS A 49 15.97 -4.55 4.37
CA LYS A 49 15.51 -4.93 3.03
C LYS A 49 14.48 -6.06 3.10
N GLY A 50 13.61 -6.12 2.10
CA GLY A 50 12.54 -7.11 2.03
C GLY A 50 13.08 -8.53 2.14
N GLY A 51 12.82 -9.19 3.27
CA GLY A 51 13.34 -10.52 3.58
C GLY A 51 13.76 -10.69 5.03
N GLY A 52 14.38 -9.65 5.60
CA GLY A 52 14.82 -9.62 7.00
C GLY A 52 13.70 -9.46 8.01
N ALA A 53 14.00 -9.74 9.28
CA ALA A 53 13.03 -9.71 10.37
C ALA A 53 12.49 -8.30 10.62
N VAL A 54 13.38 -7.30 10.62
CA VAL A 54 13.01 -5.89 10.84
C VAL A 54 12.16 -5.37 9.68
N GLY A 55 12.59 -5.62 8.44
CA GLY A 55 11.84 -5.27 7.25
C GLY A 55 10.45 -5.89 7.27
N TYR A 56 10.31 -7.16 7.64
CA TYR A 56 9.00 -7.82 7.73
C TYR A 56 8.08 -7.17 8.78
N ARG A 57 8.62 -6.79 9.94
CA ARG A 57 7.85 -6.08 10.98
C ARG A 57 7.30 -4.75 10.47
N TYR A 58 8.15 -3.96 9.79
CA TYR A 58 7.74 -2.70 9.19
C TYR A 58 6.71 -2.89 8.08
N ALA A 59 6.84 -3.93 7.26
CA ALA A 59 5.85 -4.27 6.25
C ALA A 59 4.47 -4.51 6.86
N TYR A 60 4.42 -5.35 7.89
CA TYR A 60 3.19 -5.77 8.53
C TYR A 60 2.48 -4.58 9.21
N VAL A 61 3.21 -3.81 10.03
CA VAL A 61 2.65 -2.64 10.72
C VAL A 61 2.28 -1.54 9.74
N GLY A 62 3.13 -1.28 8.74
CA GLY A 62 2.89 -0.26 7.72
C GLY A 62 1.65 -0.56 6.88
N ALA A 63 1.42 -1.82 6.52
CA ALA A 63 0.21 -2.23 5.82
C ALA A 63 -1.06 -1.97 6.64
N TRP A 64 -1.06 -2.30 7.94
CA TRP A 64 -2.19 -2.01 8.82
C TRP A 64 -2.46 -0.51 8.95
N MET A 65 -1.42 0.33 9.04
CA MET A 65 -1.60 1.79 9.06
C MET A 65 -2.29 2.30 7.79
N ILE A 66 -1.89 1.82 6.61
CA ILE A 66 -2.53 2.19 5.34
C ILE A 66 -3.98 1.69 5.27
N ILE A 67 -4.28 0.49 5.79
CA ILE A 67 -5.65 -0.04 5.84
C ILE A 67 -6.52 0.81 6.76
N LEU A 68 -6.06 1.09 7.98
CA LEU A 68 -6.79 1.90 8.95
C LEU A 68 -7.02 3.33 8.46
N SER A 69 -6.10 3.87 7.65
CA SER A 69 -6.29 5.19 7.04
C SER A 69 -7.54 5.25 6.14
N GLN A 70 -8.00 4.12 5.58
CA GLN A 70 -9.16 4.07 4.68
C GLN A 70 -10.50 4.32 5.39
N ILE A 71 -10.54 4.27 6.72
CA ILE A 71 -11.74 4.60 7.52
C ILE A 71 -12.26 6.01 7.15
N TYR A 72 -11.36 6.97 6.95
CA TYR A 72 -11.72 8.31 6.50
C TYR A 72 -12.41 8.30 5.14
N VAL A 73 -11.86 7.52 4.19
CA VAL A 73 -12.39 7.41 2.82
C VAL A 73 -13.82 6.90 2.86
N PHE A 74 -14.10 5.84 3.61
CA PHE A 74 -15.45 5.31 3.76
C PHE A 74 -16.40 6.26 4.48
N SER A 75 -15.92 6.89 5.56
CA SER A 75 -16.69 7.86 6.33
C SER A 75 -17.17 9.02 5.46
N LYS A 76 -16.36 9.46 4.50
CA LYS A 76 -16.71 10.52 3.54
C LYS A 76 -17.94 10.18 2.67
N TYR A 77 -18.15 8.91 2.33
CA TYR A 77 -19.30 8.50 1.51
C TYR A 77 -20.59 8.38 2.31
N ILE A 78 -20.48 8.09 3.61
CA ILE A 78 -21.64 7.89 4.50
C ILE A 78 -22.14 9.22 5.08
N VAL A 79 -21.23 10.14 5.42
CA VAL A 79 -21.54 11.38 6.12
C VAL A 79 -22.10 12.44 5.17
N LYS A 80 -23.40 12.72 5.26
CA LYS A 80 -24.08 13.76 4.44
C LYS A 80 -24.25 15.12 5.15
N GLY A 81 -24.34 15.15 6.49
CA GLY A 81 -24.69 16.35 7.27
C GLY A 81 -23.52 17.30 7.62
N PHE A 82 -23.80 18.61 7.74
CA PHE A 82 -22.79 19.67 7.91
C PHE A 82 -21.95 19.56 9.21
N LYS A 83 -22.57 19.39 10.38
CA LYS A 83 -21.83 19.22 11.66
C LYS A 83 -20.89 18.00 11.65
N ALA A 84 -21.30 16.93 10.95
CA ALA A 84 -20.48 15.74 10.80
C ALA A 84 -19.31 15.93 9.83
N ARG A 85 -19.38 16.88 8.87
CA ARG A 85 -18.25 17.27 8.02
C ARG A 85 -17.12 17.95 8.79
N ILE A 86 -17.41 18.63 9.90
CA ILE A 86 -16.37 19.21 10.77
C ILE A 86 -15.56 18.10 11.44
N LYS A 87 -16.24 17.07 11.98
CA LYS A 87 -15.56 15.88 12.54
C LYS A 87 -14.76 15.13 11.47
N LEU A 88 -15.25 15.11 10.22
CA LEU A 88 -14.57 14.51 9.08
C LEU A 88 -13.21 15.18 8.78
N ALA A 89 -13.03 16.46 9.09
CA ALA A 89 -11.73 17.14 8.93
C ALA A 89 -10.64 16.55 9.83
N ARG A 90 -10.97 16.20 11.09
CA ARG A 90 -10.02 15.52 12.00
C ARG A 90 -9.65 14.12 11.49
N LEU A 91 -10.62 13.40 10.91
CA LEU A 91 -10.37 12.10 10.29
C LEU A 91 -9.47 12.20 9.06
N LEU A 92 -9.51 13.32 8.33
CA LEU A 92 -8.59 13.57 7.22
C LEU A 92 -7.14 13.71 7.70
N ASP A 93 -6.91 14.41 8.81
CA ASP A 93 -5.56 14.53 9.36
C ASP A 93 -5.03 13.18 9.85
N MET A 94 -5.85 12.40 10.56
CA MET A 94 -5.50 11.02 10.93
C MET A 94 -5.20 10.15 9.71
N HIS A 95 -6.01 10.24 8.66
CA HIS A 95 -5.78 9.54 7.39
C HIS A 95 -4.42 9.90 6.79
N CYS A 96 -4.04 11.17 6.79
CA CYS A 96 -2.75 11.60 6.28
C CYS A 96 -1.59 11.12 7.16
N ILE A 97 -1.70 11.23 8.49
CA ILE A 97 -0.66 10.73 9.41
C ILE A 97 -0.45 9.23 9.22
N LEU A 98 -1.53 8.44 9.27
CA LEU A 98 -1.46 6.98 9.06
C LEU A 98 -0.88 6.61 7.70
N ASN A 99 -1.25 7.33 6.63
CA ASN A 99 -0.66 7.08 5.30
C ASN A 99 0.80 7.45 5.24
N ILE A 100 1.23 8.57 5.82
CA ILE A 100 2.64 8.97 5.86
C ILE A 100 3.45 7.93 6.64
N THR A 101 3.02 7.59 7.86
CA THR A 101 3.73 6.60 8.68
C THR A 101 3.75 5.23 8.02
N GLY A 102 2.61 4.75 7.53
CA GLY A 102 2.53 3.47 6.83
C GLY A 102 3.39 3.42 5.56
N PHE A 103 3.37 4.50 4.76
CA PHE A 103 4.22 4.65 3.59
C PHE A 103 5.71 4.62 3.94
N THR A 104 6.13 5.37 4.96
CA THR A 104 7.53 5.39 5.41
C THR A 104 7.99 4.01 5.86
N LEU A 105 7.18 3.29 6.65
CA LEU A 105 7.51 1.93 7.09
C LEU A 105 7.64 0.97 5.89
N LEU A 106 6.75 1.06 4.91
CA LEU A 106 6.81 0.23 3.70
C LEU A 106 7.99 0.58 2.79
N LEU A 107 8.40 1.85 2.72
CA LEU A 107 9.61 2.24 2.01
C LEU A 107 10.87 1.69 2.67
N ILE A 108 10.95 1.77 4.00
CA ILE A 108 12.06 1.19 4.75
C ILE A 108 12.10 -0.32 4.51
N HIS A 109 10.95 -1.01 4.61
CA HIS A 109 10.83 -2.43 4.29
C HIS A 109 11.31 -2.77 2.86
N ALA A 110 10.99 -1.93 1.89
CA ALA A 110 11.48 -2.14 0.52
C ALA A 110 13.02 -2.08 0.46
N GLY A 111 13.66 -1.37 1.39
CA GLY A 111 15.10 -1.16 1.45
C GLY A 111 15.51 0.28 1.12
N PHE A 112 14.58 1.22 0.97
CA PHE A 112 14.88 2.62 0.68
C PHE A 112 15.59 3.30 1.88
N PRO A 113 16.58 4.19 1.67
CA PRO A 113 17.06 4.76 0.40
C PRO A 113 18.09 3.90 -0.35
N TYR A 114 18.41 2.68 0.11
CA TYR A 114 19.28 1.77 -0.62
C TYR A 114 18.57 1.16 -1.84
N ALA A 115 19.33 0.55 -2.74
CA ALA A 115 18.76 -0.19 -3.86
C ALA A 115 17.91 -1.36 -3.32
N PHE A 116 16.59 -1.25 -3.51
CA PHE A 116 15.68 -2.34 -3.21
C PHE A 116 15.84 -3.47 -4.22
N ARG A 117 15.67 -4.72 -3.77
CA ARG A 117 16.07 -5.94 -4.51
C ARG A 117 15.44 -6.07 -5.90
N TYR A 118 14.31 -5.41 -6.16
CA TYR A 118 13.53 -5.48 -7.40
C TYR A 118 13.33 -4.10 -8.05
N TRP A 119 14.33 -3.22 -8.01
CA TRP A 119 14.19 -1.84 -8.49
C TRP A 119 13.78 -1.72 -9.96
N GLU A 120 14.17 -2.68 -10.80
CA GLU A 120 13.69 -2.89 -12.16
C GLU A 120 12.64 -4.02 -12.19
N PRO A 121 11.34 -3.73 -12.02
CA PRO A 121 10.32 -4.77 -11.96
C PRO A 121 10.14 -5.51 -13.30
N PHE A 122 10.27 -4.81 -14.43
CA PHE A 122 9.94 -5.34 -15.76
C PHE A 122 10.95 -6.37 -16.28
N THR A 123 12.21 -6.32 -15.84
CA THR A 123 13.22 -7.33 -16.20
C THR A 123 12.97 -8.68 -15.52
N ARG A 124 12.10 -8.71 -14.51
CA ARG A 124 11.81 -9.88 -13.67
C ARG A 124 10.36 -10.35 -13.74
N LEU A 125 9.56 -9.77 -14.64
CA LEU A 125 8.19 -10.18 -14.90
C LEU A 125 8.16 -11.20 -16.04
N ASN A 126 7.66 -12.39 -15.75
CA ASN A 126 7.35 -13.42 -16.74
C ASN A 126 5.91 -13.87 -16.56
N ILE A 127 5.00 -13.33 -17.37
CA ILE A 127 3.54 -13.58 -17.26
C ILE A 127 3.18 -15.06 -17.51
N PHE A 128 4.01 -15.77 -18.28
CA PHE A 128 3.81 -17.20 -18.57
C PHE A 128 4.50 -18.13 -17.56
N GLY A 129 5.28 -17.58 -16.62
CA GLY A 129 5.97 -18.32 -15.57
C GLY A 129 5.11 -18.68 -14.36
N GLY A 130 3.78 -18.60 -14.47
CA GLY A 130 2.86 -18.80 -13.35
C GLY A 130 3.04 -17.76 -12.25
N LEU A 131 2.78 -18.16 -10.99
CA LEU A 131 2.83 -17.24 -9.85
C LEU A 131 4.26 -16.74 -9.58
N GLU A 132 5.29 -17.60 -9.69
CA GLU A 132 6.69 -17.20 -9.50
C GLU A 132 7.15 -16.15 -10.51
N GLY A 133 6.66 -16.23 -11.76
CA GLY A 133 6.92 -15.23 -12.79
C GLY A 133 6.41 -13.83 -12.46
N LEU A 134 5.60 -13.66 -11.41
CA LEU A 134 5.10 -12.37 -10.93
C LEU A 134 6.01 -11.73 -9.86
N ILE A 135 7.20 -12.27 -9.58
CA ILE A 135 8.14 -11.71 -8.59
C ILE A 135 8.47 -10.23 -8.85
N GLY A 136 8.54 -9.79 -10.11
CA GLY A 136 8.73 -8.37 -10.44
C GLY A 136 7.65 -7.44 -9.87
N ILE A 137 6.44 -7.94 -9.53
CA ILE A 137 5.39 -7.15 -8.88
C ILE A 137 5.83 -6.60 -7.52
N ARG A 138 6.76 -7.27 -6.82
CA ARG A 138 7.30 -6.75 -5.55
C ARG A 138 7.96 -5.38 -5.71
N GLY A 139 8.72 -5.20 -6.79
CA GLY A 139 9.34 -3.92 -7.13
C GLY A 139 8.33 -2.89 -7.65
N LEU A 140 7.38 -3.34 -8.47
CA LEU A 140 6.33 -2.48 -9.03
C LEU A 140 5.47 -1.88 -7.91
N LEU A 141 5.18 -2.66 -6.86
CA LEU A 141 4.43 -2.20 -5.69
C LEU A 141 5.11 -0.98 -5.03
N THR A 142 6.43 -0.98 -4.86
CA THR A 142 7.16 0.15 -4.30
C THR A 142 6.97 1.41 -5.15
N TRP A 143 7.10 1.29 -6.47
CA TRP A 143 6.88 2.41 -7.39
C TRP A 143 5.42 2.91 -7.36
N LEU A 144 4.45 2.00 -7.28
CA LEU A 144 3.03 2.35 -7.14
C LEU A 144 2.75 3.05 -5.80
N LEU A 145 3.37 2.62 -4.70
CA LEU A 145 3.27 3.29 -3.40
C LEU A 145 3.81 4.72 -3.47
N ILE A 146 4.98 4.93 -4.08
CA ILE A 146 5.56 6.27 -4.28
C ILE A 146 4.62 7.14 -5.12
N SER A 147 4.12 6.60 -6.24
CA SER A 147 3.18 7.31 -7.12
C SER A 147 1.85 7.65 -6.41
N ALA A 148 1.32 6.73 -5.59
CA ALA A 148 0.10 6.95 -4.81
C ALA A 148 0.31 8.04 -3.76
N PHE A 149 1.47 8.05 -3.10
CA PHE A 149 1.85 9.04 -2.10
C PHE A 149 1.97 10.44 -2.71
N ILE A 150 2.75 10.58 -3.80
CA ILE A 150 2.95 11.86 -4.51
C ILE A 150 1.60 12.38 -5.03
N SER A 151 0.80 11.54 -5.68
CA SER A 151 -0.52 11.94 -6.17
C SER A 151 -1.48 12.35 -5.04
N GLY A 152 -1.40 11.72 -3.86
CA GLY A 152 -2.16 12.12 -2.67
C GLY A 152 -1.76 13.50 -2.14
N ILE A 153 -0.46 13.80 -2.09
CA ILE A 153 0.06 15.13 -1.70
C ILE A 153 -0.43 16.19 -2.68
N LEU A 154 -0.33 15.94 -3.98
CA LEU A 154 -0.77 16.87 -5.04
C LEU A 154 -2.28 17.11 -4.99
N SER A 155 -3.09 16.11 -4.63
CA SER A 155 -4.52 16.28 -4.46
C SER A 155 -4.85 17.22 -3.28
N ARG A 156 -4.14 17.08 -2.15
CA ARG A 156 -4.34 17.91 -0.96
C ARG A 156 -3.90 19.35 -1.20
N HIS A 157 -2.67 19.54 -1.70
CA HIS A 157 -2.00 20.84 -1.76
C HIS A 157 -1.99 21.50 -3.15
N GLY A 158 -2.52 20.85 -4.18
CA GLY A 158 -2.52 21.39 -5.54
C GLY A 158 -3.21 22.75 -5.62
N VAL A 159 -2.63 23.69 -6.36
CA VAL A 159 -3.12 25.09 -6.39
C VAL A 159 -4.34 25.25 -7.30
N SER A 160 -4.48 24.44 -8.34
CA SER A 160 -5.58 24.55 -9.31
C SER A 160 -6.62 23.43 -9.18
N LEU A 161 -7.91 23.77 -9.34
CA LEU A 161 -9.02 22.81 -9.30
C LEU A 161 -8.90 21.74 -10.40
N ARG A 162 -8.39 22.11 -11.59
CA ARG A 162 -8.16 21.17 -12.69
C ARG A 162 -7.11 20.13 -12.31
N LEU A 163 -5.98 20.56 -11.75
CA LEU A 163 -4.92 19.67 -11.30
C LEU A 163 -5.42 18.75 -10.18
N LYS A 164 -6.17 19.27 -9.19
CA LYS A 164 -6.78 18.44 -8.14
C LYS A 164 -7.70 17.35 -8.71
N ARG A 165 -8.54 17.66 -9.70
CA ARG A 165 -9.43 16.65 -10.32
C ARG A 165 -8.65 15.55 -11.04
N VAL A 166 -7.62 15.91 -11.81
CA VAL A 166 -6.78 14.94 -12.51
C VAL A 166 -5.97 14.11 -11.52
N SER A 167 -5.33 14.76 -10.55
CA SER A 167 -4.58 14.12 -9.47
C SER A 167 -5.45 13.15 -8.66
N ASN A 168 -6.71 13.50 -8.36
CA ASN A 168 -7.65 12.59 -7.70
C ASN A 168 -7.94 11.33 -8.51
N LYS A 169 -8.11 11.45 -9.83
CA LYS A 169 -8.32 10.28 -10.71
C LYS A 169 -7.08 9.40 -10.73
N ILE A 170 -5.91 9.99 -10.94
CA ILE A 170 -4.62 9.28 -10.92
C ILE A 170 -4.46 8.57 -9.57
N HIS A 171 -4.61 9.30 -8.46
CA HIS A 171 -4.51 8.75 -7.12
C HIS A 171 -5.47 7.56 -6.90
N PHE A 172 -6.72 7.67 -7.36
CA PHE A 172 -7.68 6.57 -7.28
C PHE A 172 -7.18 5.30 -8.00
N TYR A 173 -6.77 5.43 -9.27
CA TYR A 173 -6.31 4.28 -10.05
C TYR A 173 -4.99 3.72 -9.50
N THR A 174 -4.06 4.58 -9.11
CA THR A 174 -2.79 4.14 -8.52
C THR A 174 -3.05 3.37 -7.21
N VAL A 175 -3.95 3.85 -6.34
CA VAL A 175 -4.33 3.12 -5.11
C VAL A 175 -4.97 1.76 -5.43
N LEU A 176 -5.82 1.67 -6.46
CA LEU A 176 -6.41 0.40 -6.88
C LEU A 176 -5.35 -0.58 -7.37
N LEU A 177 -4.40 -0.11 -8.19
CA LEU A 177 -3.26 -0.91 -8.63
C LEU A 177 -2.39 -1.34 -7.45
N THR A 178 -2.15 -0.45 -6.48
CA THR A 178 -1.44 -0.77 -5.24
C THR A 178 -2.15 -1.90 -4.49
N TYR A 179 -3.47 -1.93 -4.41
CA TYR A 179 -4.17 -3.04 -3.74
C TYR A 179 -3.99 -4.38 -4.43
N VAL A 180 -4.07 -4.39 -5.77
CA VAL A 180 -3.85 -5.61 -6.56
C VAL A 180 -2.40 -6.08 -6.40
N SER A 181 -1.43 -5.19 -6.60
CA SER A 181 -0.01 -5.51 -6.46
C SER A 181 0.37 -5.90 -5.04
N ALA A 182 -0.21 -5.28 -4.01
CA ALA A 182 0.01 -5.65 -2.61
C ALA A 182 -0.53 -7.04 -2.31
N SER A 183 -1.72 -7.37 -2.82
CA SER A 183 -2.31 -8.71 -2.65
C SER A 183 -1.41 -9.78 -3.26
N ILE A 184 -0.92 -9.55 -4.49
CA ILE A 184 0.01 -10.48 -5.15
C ILE A 184 1.35 -10.53 -4.40
N HIS A 185 1.89 -9.40 -3.96
CA HIS A 185 3.13 -9.34 -3.19
C HIS A 185 3.05 -10.15 -1.88
N ILE A 186 1.96 -10.00 -1.12
CA ILE A 186 1.75 -10.76 0.12
C ILE A 186 1.59 -12.24 -0.20
N LEU A 187 0.80 -12.60 -1.22
CA LEU A 187 0.63 -13.98 -1.66
C LEU A 187 1.97 -14.62 -2.05
N LEU A 188 2.78 -13.93 -2.85
CA LEU A 188 4.14 -14.39 -3.20
C LEU A 188 5.03 -14.56 -1.98
N SER A 189 4.89 -13.71 -0.97
CA SER A 189 5.69 -13.77 0.26
C SER A 189 5.28 -14.90 1.20
N LEU A 190 4.03 -15.36 1.07
CA LEU A 190 3.48 -16.52 1.77
C LEU A 190 3.87 -17.82 1.06
N THR A 191 3.70 -17.87 -0.27
CA THR A 191 3.94 -19.08 -1.08
C THR A 191 5.42 -19.34 -1.34
N PHE A 192 6.22 -18.29 -1.62
CA PHE A 192 7.63 -18.41 -2.01
C PHE A 192 8.54 -17.64 -1.05
N PRO A 193 8.68 -18.09 0.20
CA PRO A 193 9.49 -17.40 1.21
C PRO A 193 10.98 -17.34 0.86
N GLU A 194 11.52 -18.35 0.20
CA GLU A 194 12.95 -18.44 -0.17
C GLU A 194 13.36 -17.37 -1.20
N THR A 195 12.39 -16.83 -1.95
CA THR A 195 12.64 -15.83 -2.99
C THR A 195 12.75 -14.41 -2.42
N ARG A 196 12.76 -14.26 -1.09
CA ARG A 196 12.97 -12.99 -0.39
C ARG A 196 14.34 -12.43 -0.68
#